data_AF-A0A482VHQ8-F1
#
_entry.id   AF-A0A482VHQ8-F1
#
_cell.length_a   1.000
_cell.length_b   1.000
_cell.length_c   1.000
_cell.angle_alpha   90.00
_cell.angle_beta   90.00
_cell.angle_gamma   90.00
#
_symmetry.space_group_name_H-M   'P 1'
#
loop_
_entity.id
_entity.type
_entity.pdbx_description
1 polymer ?
#
loop_
_entity_poly.entity_id
_entity_poly.type
_entity_poly.pdbx_seq_one_letter_code
_entity_poly.pdbx_strand_id
1 'polypeptide(L)'
;MWPEVERAKAENRHELVLGGHEIAKRVDEAGLDGSIFQLTSLNYLDIHDTSLKTIPDDVSKLAHLQSLVLHSNKLEVANANIAKLDKLRLLDMSRNQLKQVPEEVDGLVNVVTLNFNYNLLEAFPKLVTTRKLTVLDLSHNKLKLFPDVCHAELANLAELKLSENEIQVIPPEINHLPTMKVLELGRNKIKTVPGELADCTKLKVLDLKNNPISDRRLLKLIDQCRTKQIVDYVKAHCPKTSTQPPPNLGKKSKQKSESSDSEESDFKHVIRVHYAKDNLKIVVNDSVKTVREFLAACLVDNVSFTEETFRKFIQIQNKLHETVCSKRNSSTIATHDFNKLVGRILTSDFVLTVNFQPPGDLTYTTLPPNELVIKPLNRAAAMTGSELFARLQAEANNLRKEKKRSTYSGIHKYLYLIEGHPKYPCLLNSEGAVVSFPPITNSEVTKIDLQTKRMLIEVTSSVSLHLCKTAIESLLKEMVSLLEQDLELTQVRTTDREGNLKVVYPSKTDLNFQGGDIKVVRD
;
A
#
# COMPACT_ATOMS: atom_id res chain seq x y z
N MET A 1 26.00 24.28 34.51
CA MET A 1 24.54 24.18 34.72
C MET A 1 23.98 25.57 34.52
N TRP A 2 23.00 25.74 33.65
CA TRP A 2 22.34 27.01 33.39
C TRP A 2 21.47 27.42 34.60
N PRO A 3 21.41 28.72 34.96
CA PRO A 3 20.66 29.18 36.13
C PRO A 3 19.18 28.77 36.13
N GLU A 4 18.57 28.72 34.94
CA GLU A 4 17.17 28.33 34.75
C GLU A 4 16.95 26.85 35.11
N VAL A 5 17.92 26.00 34.77
CA VAL A 5 17.92 24.55 35.06
C VAL A 5 18.16 24.31 36.54
N GLU A 6 19.10 25.04 37.15
CA GLU A 6 19.37 24.98 38.58
C GLU A 6 18.14 25.38 39.39
N ARG A 7 17.48 26.48 39.02
CA ARG A 7 16.24 26.92 39.67
C ARG A 7 15.12 25.89 39.52
N ALA A 8 14.93 25.34 38.32
CA ALA A 8 13.92 24.30 38.09
C ALA A 8 14.18 23.07 38.95
N LYS A 9 15.45 22.68 39.14
CA LYS A 9 15.85 21.59 40.03
C LYS A 9 15.59 21.92 41.51
N ALA A 10 16.02 23.09 41.96
CA ALA A 10 15.91 23.50 43.37
C ALA A 10 14.45 23.65 43.83
N GLU A 11 13.58 24.13 42.94
CA GLU A 11 12.15 24.34 43.22
C GLU A 11 11.27 23.14 42.81
N ASN A 12 11.86 22.05 42.32
CA ASN A 12 11.15 20.86 41.84
C ASN A 12 10.05 21.17 40.81
N ARG A 13 10.37 22.01 39.82
CA ARG A 13 9.43 22.41 38.77
C ARG A 13 9.20 21.27 37.78
N HIS A 14 7.96 21.19 37.27
CA HIS A 14 7.56 20.23 36.24
C HIS A 14 7.58 20.82 34.82
N GLU A 15 7.95 22.09 34.68
CA GLU A 15 7.95 22.82 33.42
C GLU A 15 9.26 23.59 33.27
N LEU A 16 9.82 23.55 32.08
CA LEU A 16 11.03 24.30 31.74
C LEU A 16 10.87 24.90 30.34
N VAL A 17 11.02 26.22 30.26
CA VAL A 17 11.01 27.00 29.01
C VAL A 17 12.38 27.63 28.84
N LEU A 18 13.01 27.37 27.70
CA LEU A 18 14.33 27.85 27.33
C LEU A 18 14.24 28.50 25.95
N GLY A 19 14.12 29.82 25.92
CA GLY A 19 14.02 30.55 24.66
C GLY A 19 14.57 31.97 24.75
N GLY A 20 14.66 32.61 23.60
CA GLY A 20 15.16 33.98 23.46
C GLY A 20 16.68 34.08 23.25
N HIS A 21 17.13 35.31 23.01
CA HIS A 21 18.47 35.62 22.51
C HIS A 21 19.61 35.08 23.39
N GLU A 22 19.47 35.16 24.72
CA GLU A 22 20.50 34.72 25.65
C GLU A 22 20.68 33.19 25.66
N ILE A 23 19.57 32.44 25.61
CA ILE A 23 19.62 30.99 25.49
C ILE A 23 20.18 30.59 24.13
N ALA A 24 19.75 31.25 23.05
CA ALA A 24 20.27 31.01 21.71
C ALA A 24 21.79 31.19 21.64
N LYS A 25 22.31 32.26 22.25
CA LYS A 25 23.75 32.52 22.36
C LYS A 25 24.49 31.39 23.09
N ARG A 26 23.96 30.92 24.23
CA ARG A 26 24.56 29.79 24.98
C ARG A 26 24.56 28.49 24.17
N VAL A 27 23.48 28.22 23.43
CA VAL A 27 23.38 27.06 22.53
C VAL A 27 24.44 27.16 21.42
N ASP A 28 24.65 28.35 20.85
CA ASP A 28 25.65 28.57 19.80
C ASP A 28 27.10 28.43 20.31
N GLU A 29 27.37 28.86 21.55
CA GLU A 29 28.72 28.81 22.12
C GLU A 29 29.12 27.43 22.66
N ALA A 30 28.21 26.73 23.33
CA ALA A 30 28.53 25.51 24.09
C ALA A 30 27.56 24.34 23.86
N GLY A 31 26.54 24.51 23.02
CA GLY A 31 25.47 23.53 22.85
C GLY A 31 24.46 23.53 24.00
N LEU A 32 23.56 22.55 23.98
CA LEU A 32 22.50 22.42 24.97
C LEU A 32 23.06 21.91 26.31
N ASP A 33 22.64 22.50 27.43
CA ASP A 33 23.06 22.03 28.75
C ASP A 33 22.52 20.62 29.05
N GLY A 34 23.40 19.62 29.07
CA GLY A 34 23.04 18.23 29.32
C GLY A 34 22.39 17.98 30.68
N SER A 35 22.54 18.90 31.64
CA SER A 35 21.87 18.79 32.94
C SER A 35 20.34 18.95 32.88
N ILE A 36 19.79 19.50 31.80
CA ILE A 36 18.34 19.54 31.54
C ILE A 36 17.75 18.12 31.62
N PHE A 37 18.45 17.14 31.06
CA PHE A 37 17.99 15.75 30.97
C PHE A 37 18.08 14.98 32.30
N GLN A 38 18.59 15.62 33.37
CA GLN A 38 18.56 15.08 34.73
C GLN A 38 17.26 15.45 35.46
N LEU A 39 16.46 16.37 34.92
CA LEU A 39 15.17 16.79 35.50
C LEU A 39 14.06 15.80 35.13
N THR A 40 14.16 14.56 35.63
CA THR A 40 13.27 13.45 35.26
C THR A 40 11.79 13.66 35.61
N SER A 41 11.49 14.63 36.48
CA SER A 41 10.13 15.02 36.86
C SER A 41 9.46 16.02 35.92
N LEU A 42 10.12 16.46 34.84
CA LEU A 42 9.51 17.37 33.86
C LEU A 42 8.32 16.73 33.13
N ASN A 43 7.23 17.49 33.03
CA ASN A 43 6.06 17.20 32.21
C ASN A 43 6.05 18.04 30.93
N TYR A 44 6.67 19.23 30.95
CA TYR A 44 6.72 20.16 29.84
C TYR A 44 8.14 20.68 29.64
N LEU A 45 8.66 20.54 28.43
CA LEU A 45 9.94 21.09 28.01
C LEU A 45 9.73 21.85 26.70
N ASP A 46 10.05 23.14 26.73
CA ASP A 46 10.00 24.03 25.57
C ASP A 46 11.38 24.65 25.35
N ILE A 47 11.93 24.41 24.16
CA ILE A 47 13.19 24.97 23.71
C ILE A 47 12.93 25.61 22.34
N HIS A 48 12.76 26.91 22.29
CA HIS A 48 12.38 27.62 21.06
C HIS A 48 13.23 28.85 20.77
N ASP A 49 13.20 29.27 19.50
CA ASP A 49 13.93 30.43 19.00
C ASP A 49 15.44 30.37 19.34
N THR A 50 16.04 29.19 19.17
CA THR A 50 17.47 28.95 19.35
C THR A 50 18.13 28.41 18.08
N SER A 51 19.45 28.29 18.08
CA SER A 51 20.20 27.69 16.96
C SER A 51 20.37 26.17 17.09
N LEU A 52 19.55 25.48 17.89
CA LEU A 52 19.73 24.06 18.18
C LEU A 52 19.68 23.20 16.91
N LYS A 53 20.76 22.45 16.64
CA LYS A 53 20.90 21.59 15.45
C LYS A 53 20.50 20.14 15.68
N THR A 54 20.63 19.66 16.91
CA THR A 54 20.32 18.28 17.30
C THR A 54 19.80 18.24 18.73
N ILE A 55 18.90 17.31 19.02
CA ILE A 55 18.54 16.94 20.40
C ILE A 55 19.40 15.76 20.84
N PRO A 56 20.06 15.79 22.02
CA PRO A 56 20.79 14.66 22.56
C PRO A 56 19.90 13.45 22.89
N ASP A 57 20.47 12.24 22.81
CA ASP A 57 19.79 10.97 23.11
C ASP A 57 19.24 10.90 24.55
N ASP A 58 19.86 11.66 25.44
CA ASP A 58 19.47 11.84 26.83
C ASP A 58 18.06 12.43 27.00
N VAL A 59 17.45 12.96 25.94
CA VAL A 59 16.02 13.33 25.95
C VAL A 59 15.15 12.17 26.41
N SER A 60 15.53 10.92 26.11
CA SER A 60 14.82 9.71 26.53
C SER A 60 14.77 9.51 28.05
N LYS A 61 15.62 10.19 28.84
CA LYS A 61 15.62 10.13 30.32
C LYS A 61 14.43 10.88 30.94
N LEU A 62 13.77 11.76 30.19
CA LEU A 62 12.62 12.54 30.66
C LEU A 62 11.32 11.70 30.64
N ALA A 63 11.31 10.59 31.38
CA ALA A 63 10.25 9.56 31.33
C ALA A 63 8.83 10.06 31.73
N HIS A 64 8.72 11.26 32.31
CA HIS A 64 7.45 11.88 32.68
C HIS A 64 6.95 12.92 31.68
N LEU A 65 7.72 13.22 30.63
CA LEU A 65 7.42 14.28 29.70
C LEU A 65 6.11 14.02 28.94
N GLN A 66 5.25 15.02 28.93
CA GLN A 66 3.95 15.01 28.25
C GLN A 66 3.94 15.96 27.06
N SER A 67 4.72 17.04 27.10
CA SER A 67 4.84 17.99 26.00
C SER A 67 6.30 18.31 25.75
N LEU A 68 6.73 18.10 24.50
CA LEU A 68 8.04 18.48 24.00
C LEU A 68 7.87 19.47 22.87
N VAL A 69 8.32 20.71 23.09
CA VAL A 69 8.22 21.81 22.14
C VAL A 69 9.63 22.22 21.74
N LEU A 70 9.93 22.11 20.46
CA LEU A 70 11.24 22.34 19.86
C LEU A 70 11.14 23.24 18.63
N HIS A 71 10.16 24.14 18.59
CA HIS A 71 9.88 24.94 17.41
C HIS A 71 10.92 26.04 17.18
N SER A 72 11.02 26.55 15.95
CA SER A 72 11.91 27.66 15.59
C SER A 72 13.39 27.39 15.94
N ASN A 73 13.88 26.19 15.65
CA ASN A 73 15.29 25.83 15.80
C ASN A 73 15.92 25.51 14.43
N LYS A 74 17.10 24.89 14.42
CA LYS A 74 17.83 24.49 13.21
C LYS A 74 17.98 22.97 13.13
N LEU A 75 17.02 22.21 13.66
CA LEU A 75 17.09 20.76 13.69
C LEU A 75 17.03 20.20 12.27
N GLU A 76 18.04 19.44 11.86
CA GLU A 76 18.08 18.79 10.54
C GLU A 76 17.53 17.35 10.57
N VAL A 77 17.61 16.70 11.74
CA VAL A 77 17.16 15.33 11.98
C VAL A 77 16.37 15.28 13.29
N ALA A 78 15.21 14.61 13.26
CA ALA A 78 14.47 14.32 14.47
C ALA A 78 15.12 13.11 15.17
N ASN A 79 15.50 13.26 16.44
CA ASN A 79 16.17 12.20 17.18
C ASN A 79 15.19 11.04 17.46
N ALA A 80 15.52 9.82 17.01
CA ALA A 80 14.72 8.62 17.22
C ALA A 80 14.46 8.30 18.70
N ASN A 81 15.34 8.72 19.62
CA ASN A 81 15.17 8.53 21.06
C ASN A 81 13.98 9.29 21.66
N ILE A 82 13.41 10.28 20.95
CA ILE A 82 12.14 10.93 21.35
C ILE A 82 11.01 9.89 21.42
N ALA A 83 11.04 8.85 20.57
CA ALA A 83 10.06 7.78 20.56
C ALA A 83 9.96 6.99 21.88
N LYS A 84 11.00 7.04 22.73
CA LYS A 84 11.03 6.37 24.04
C LYS A 84 10.23 7.13 25.11
N LEU A 85 9.68 8.30 24.79
CA LEU A 85 8.88 9.11 25.70
C LEU A 85 7.44 8.59 25.74
N ASP A 86 7.21 7.50 26.47
CA ASP A 86 5.92 6.80 26.49
C ASP A 86 4.74 7.67 26.92
N LYS A 87 4.96 8.75 27.71
CA LYS A 87 3.89 9.63 28.21
C LYS A 87 3.64 10.86 27.33
N LEU A 88 4.39 11.01 26.24
CA LEU A 88 4.30 12.18 25.38
C LEU A 88 2.92 12.27 24.72
N ARG A 89 2.30 13.44 24.83
CA ARG A 89 0.99 13.79 24.25
C ARG A 89 1.11 14.83 23.15
N LEU A 90 2.08 15.72 23.26
CA LEU A 90 2.36 16.77 22.28
C LEU A 90 3.84 16.74 21.89
N LEU A 91 4.09 16.66 20.59
CA LEU A 91 5.40 16.89 20.01
C LEU A 91 5.29 18.01 18.97
N ASP A 92 5.98 19.11 19.22
CA ASP A 92 6.12 20.21 18.28
C ASP A 92 7.57 20.35 17.84
N MET A 93 7.83 20.12 16.56
CA MET A 93 9.12 20.33 15.91
C MET A 93 8.98 21.27 14.70
N SER A 94 8.00 22.17 14.75
CA SER A 94 7.74 23.12 13.67
C SER A 94 8.89 24.11 13.44
N ARG A 95 8.94 24.72 12.25
CA ARG A 95 9.93 25.77 11.91
C ARG A 95 11.37 25.31 12.17
N ASN A 96 11.71 24.12 11.67
CA ASN A 96 13.04 23.54 11.71
C ASN A 96 13.54 23.29 10.28
N GLN A 97 14.60 22.50 10.13
CA GLN A 97 15.19 22.14 8.83
C GLN A 97 15.11 20.62 8.60
N LEU A 98 14.11 19.96 9.20
CA LEU A 98 13.98 18.51 9.14
C LEU A 98 13.75 18.06 7.70
N LYS A 99 14.63 17.18 7.21
CA LYS A 99 14.47 16.54 5.89
C LYS A 99 13.71 15.22 5.99
N GLN A 100 13.80 14.56 7.14
CA GLN A 100 13.17 13.27 7.41
C GLN A 100 12.73 13.19 8.87
N VAL A 101 11.69 12.38 9.12
CA VAL A 101 11.24 11.97 10.45
C VAL A 101 11.51 10.47 10.57
N PRO A 102 12.17 9.99 11.65
CA PRO A 102 12.49 8.58 11.81
C PRO A 102 11.22 7.73 11.99
N GLU A 103 11.26 6.47 11.55
CA GLU A 103 10.11 5.54 11.66
C GLU A 103 9.71 5.30 13.12
N GLU A 104 10.65 5.42 14.05
CA GLU A 104 10.45 5.27 15.49
C GLU A 104 9.41 6.27 16.04
N VAL A 105 9.10 7.38 15.37
CA VAL A 105 8.02 8.29 15.79
C VAL A 105 6.67 7.56 15.94
N ASP A 106 6.45 6.46 15.23
CA ASP A 106 5.26 5.62 15.44
C ASP A 106 5.18 5.01 16.85
N GLY A 107 6.31 4.89 17.55
CA GLY A 107 6.41 4.42 18.93
C GLY A 107 5.78 5.33 19.98
N LEU A 108 5.39 6.56 19.62
CA LEU A 108 4.76 7.53 20.53
C LEU A 108 3.27 7.20 20.79
N VAL A 109 2.98 6.03 21.37
CA VAL A 109 1.63 5.45 21.51
C VAL A 109 0.59 6.32 22.22
N ASN A 110 1.01 7.33 22.98
CA ASN A 110 0.15 8.25 23.71
C ASN A 110 0.00 9.64 23.07
N VAL A 111 0.64 9.89 21.93
CA VAL A 111 0.64 11.20 21.29
C VAL A 111 -0.75 11.54 20.74
N VAL A 112 -1.12 12.80 20.91
CA VAL A 112 -2.40 13.38 20.47
C VAL A 112 -2.15 14.40 19.37
N THR A 113 -1.03 15.13 19.46
CA THR A 113 -0.66 16.18 18.50
C THR A 113 0.78 16.01 18.04
N LEU A 114 0.94 15.90 16.71
CA LEU A 114 2.23 15.97 16.03
C LEU A 114 2.24 17.21 15.14
N ASN A 115 3.17 18.14 15.42
CA ASN A 115 3.37 19.33 14.61
C ASN A 115 4.79 19.33 14.02
N PHE A 116 4.86 19.21 12.69
CA PHE A 116 6.10 19.24 11.91
C PHE A 116 6.02 20.29 10.79
N ASN A 117 5.15 21.30 10.94
CA ASN A 117 4.98 22.30 9.90
C ASN A 117 6.24 23.18 9.71
N TYR A 118 6.40 23.81 8.55
CA TYR A 118 7.59 24.61 8.21
C TYR A 118 8.90 23.83 8.37
N ASN A 119 9.01 22.72 7.64
CA ASN A 119 10.22 21.91 7.56
C ASN A 119 10.56 21.62 6.08
N LEU A 120 11.44 20.66 5.82
CA LEU A 120 11.89 20.28 4.48
C LEU A 120 11.52 18.82 4.16
N LEU A 121 10.46 18.29 4.77
CA LEU A 121 10.09 16.88 4.66
C LEU A 121 9.60 16.54 3.25
N GLU A 122 10.19 15.52 2.63
CA GLU A 122 9.73 14.98 1.34
C GLU A 122 8.78 13.78 1.49
N ALA A 123 8.85 13.10 2.64
CA ALA A 123 7.97 12.01 3.04
C ALA A 123 7.73 12.06 4.55
N PHE A 124 6.71 11.33 5.00
CA PHE A 124 6.40 11.16 6.42
C PHE A 124 6.18 9.68 6.71
N PRO A 125 6.71 9.13 7.83
CA PRO A 125 6.60 7.71 8.15
C PRO A 125 5.14 7.29 8.34
N LYS A 126 4.87 6.01 8.04
CA LYS A 126 3.57 5.40 8.31
C LYS A 126 3.36 5.29 9.82
N LEU A 127 2.16 5.63 10.28
CA LEU A 127 1.80 5.67 11.70
C LEU A 127 0.76 4.59 12.02
N VAL A 128 1.19 3.43 12.55
CA VAL A 128 0.32 2.27 12.85
C VAL A 128 0.02 2.15 14.35
N THR A 129 0.98 2.48 15.21
CA THR A 129 0.87 2.35 16.67
C THR A 129 0.44 3.63 17.38
N THR A 130 0.57 4.80 16.74
CA THR A 130 0.15 6.13 17.23
C THR A 130 -1.37 6.37 17.18
N ARG A 131 -2.17 5.43 17.70
CA ARG A 131 -3.65 5.38 17.56
C ARG A 131 -4.42 6.50 18.27
N LYS A 132 -3.79 7.25 19.17
CA LYS A 132 -4.41 8.39 19.88
C LYS A 132 -4.25 9.72 19.14
N LEU A 133 -3.52 9.73 18.02
CA LEU A 133 -3.28 10.92 17.23
C LEU A 133 -4.61 11.52 16.78
N THR A 134 -4.77 12.80 17.08
CA THR A 134 -5.97 13.59 16.74
C THR A 134 -5.62 14.73 15.78
N VAL A 135 -4.42 15.30 15.90
CA VAL A 135 -3.95 16.41 15.07
C VAL A 135 -2.59 16.08 14.47
N LEU A 136 -2.50 16.14 13.15
CA LEU A 136 -1.25 16.04 12.40
C LEU A 136 -1.10 17.28 11.50
N ASP A 137 -0.09 18.10 11.79
CA ASP A 137 0.26 19.25 10.95
C ASP A 137 1.61 19.02 10.26
N LEU A 138 1.55 18.91 8.93
CA LEU A 138 2.66 18.72 8.01
C LEU A 138 2.71 19.85 6.97
N SER A 139 2.06 20.98 7.24
CA SER A 139 1.98 22.11 6.31
C SER A 139 3.36 22.74 6.07
N HIS A 140 3.56 23.42 4.94
CA HIS A 140 4.84 24.05 4.60
C HIS A 140 6.02 23.05 4.63
N ASN A 141 5.89 21.99 3.84
CA ASN A 141 6.92 20.97 3.63
C ASN A 141 7.09 20.73 2.11
N LYS A 142 7.77 19.65 1.73
CA LYS A 142 8.02 19.26 0.33
C LYS A 142 7.37 17.93 -0.02
N LEU A 143 6.27 17.56 0.66
CA LEU A 143 5.60 16.28 0.47
C LEU A 143 5.03 16.18 -0.94
N LYS A 144 5.55 15.26 -1.75
CA LYS A 144 5.04 15.00 -3.12
C LYS A 144 3.85 14.03 -3.13
N LEU A 145 3.77 13.18 -2.11
CA LEU A 145 2.73 12.19 -1.91
C LEU A 145 1.92 12.53 -0.67
N PHE A 146 0.65 12.12 -0.68
CA PHE A 146 -0.18 12.17 0.53
C PHE A 146 0.40 11.19 1.56
N PRO A 147 0.54 11.59 2.85
CA PRO A 147 1.10 10.70 3.87
C PRO A 147 0.23 9.46 4.09
N ASP A 148 0.83 8.30 4.39
CA ASP A 148 0.12 7.04 4.63
C ASP A 148 -0.56 7.05 6.02
N VAL A 149 -1.65 7.81 6.11
CA VAL A 149 -2.46 7.99 7.32
C VAL A 149 -3.93 7.64 7.11
N CYS A 150 -4.36 7.39 5.88
CA CYS A 150 -5.74 7.09 5.50
C CYS A 150 -6.11 5.62 5.74
N HIS A 151 -5.98 5.15 6.99
CA HIS A 151 -6.26 3.76 7.37
C HIS A 151 -6.94 3.68 8.75
N ALA A 152 -7.56 2.54 9.04
CA ALA A 152 -8.51 2.38 10.16
C ALA A 152 -7.87 2.52 11.55
N GLU A 153 -6.57 2.30 11.69
CA GLU A 153 -5.85 2.40 12.96
C GLU A 153 -5.77 3.85 13.47
N LEU A 154 -5.81 4.84 12.59
CA LEU A 154 -5.87 6.28 12.93
C LEU A 154 -7.31 6.79 13.03
N ALA A 155 -8.18 5.98 13.63
CA ALA A 155 -9.61 6.27 13.78
C ALA A 155 -9.95 7.53 14.59
N ASN A 156 -8.98 8.13 15.29
CA ASN A 156 -9.14 9.36 16.08
C ASN A 156 -8.64 10.62 15.37
N LEU A 157 -7.99 10.48 14.20
CA LEU A 157 -7.44 11.61 13.47
C LEU A 157 -8.58 12.54 13.05
N ALA A 158 -8.56 13.77 13.55
CA ALA A 158 -9.61 14.76 13.38
C ALA A 158 -9.16 15.95 12.55
N GLU A 159 -7.87 16.31 12.62
CA GLU A 159 -7.29 17.42 11.89
C GLU A 159 -6.04 16.96 11.15
N LEU A 160 -6.08 17.07 9.82
CA LEU A 160 -4.95 16.79 8.95
C LEU A 160 -4.64 18.03 8.12
N LYS A 161 -3.49 18.64 8.41
CA LYS A 161 -3.04 19.87 7.74
C LYS A 161 -1.83 19.57 6.88
N LEU A 162 -1.99 19.81 5.58
CA LEU A 162 -1.05 19.46 4.51
C LEU A 162 -0.88 20.62 3.51
N SER A 163 -1.30 21.83 3.89
CA SER A 163 -1.19 23.00 3.03
C SER A 163 0.27 23.33 2.69
N GLU A 164 0.52 23.97 1.54
CA GLU A 164 1.86 24.41 1.12
C GLU A 164 2.83 23.22 1.04
N ASN A 165 2.47 22.22 0.24
CA ASN A 165 3.26 21.04 -0.09
C ASN A 165 3.25 20.82 -1.62
N GLU A 166 3.75 19.68 -2.08
CA GLU A 166 3.80 19.31 -3.50
C GLU A 166 2.86 18.13 -3.83
N ILE A 167 1.82 17.90 -3.02
CA ILE A 167 0.94 16.73 -3.11
C ILE A 167 0.15 16.79 -4.42
N GLN A 168 0.16 15.70 -5.16
CA GLN A 168 -0.49 15.63 -6.49
C GLN A 168 -1.86 14.94 -6.46
N VAL A 169 -2.08 14.04 -5.50
CA VAL A 169 -3.25 13.16 -5.45
C VAL A 169 -3.73 13.03 -4.01
N ILE A 170 -5.05 13.15 -3.82
CA ILE A 170 -5.73 12.76 -2.59
C ILE A 170 -6.15 11.29 -2.78
N PRO A 171 -5.78 10.37 -1.86
CA PRO A 171 -6.14 8.96 -1.98
C PRO A 171 -7.66 8.75 -1.79
N PRO A 172 -8.30 7.82 -2.53
CA PRO A 172 -9.69 7.42 -2.30
C PRO A 172 -9.96 6.95 -0.85
N GLU A 173 -8.95 6.38 -0.20
CA GLU A 173 -8.98 5.92 1.19
C GLU A 173 -9.17 7.04 2.21
N ILE A 174 -9.23 8.32 1.79
CA ILE A 174 -9.50 9.46 2.68
C ILE A 174 -10.80 9.30 3.50
N ASN A 175 -11.75 8.50 3.01
CA ASN A 175 -12.97 8.14 3.71
C ASN A 175 -12.77 7.15 4.89
N HIS A 176 -11.60 6.53 5.03
CA HIS A 176 -11.25 5.66 6.16
C HIS A 176 -10.95 6.43 7.46
N LEU A 177 -11.02 7.76 7.45
CA LEU A 177 -10.85 8.62 8.63
C LEU A 177 -12.21 9.06 9.19
N PRO A 178 -12.86 8.24 10.07
CA PRO A 178 -14.25 8.44 10.49
C PRO A 178 -14.46 9.65 11.41
N THR A 179 -13.38 10.25 11.92
CA THR A 179 -13.40 11.41 12.81
C THR A 179 -12.91 12.69 12.17
N MET A 180 -12.49 12.66 10.90
CA MET A 180 -11.91 13.82 10.24
C MET A 180 -12.89 15.00 10.17
N LYS A 181 -12.47 16.13 10.75
CA LYS A 181 -13.22 17.40 10.83
C LYS A 181 -12.56 18.50 10.01
N VAL A 182 -11.24 18.49 9.93
CA VAL A 182 -10.43 19.50 9.24
C VAL A 182 -9.48 18.79 8.29
N LEU A 183 -9.57 19.14 7.01
CA LEU A 183 -8.62 18.74 5.97
C LEU A 183 -8.14 19.99 5.23
N GLU A 184 -6.87 20.34 5.43
CA GLU A 184 -6.25 21.49 4.76
C GLU A 184 -5.24 21.01 3.74
N LEU A 185 -5.48 21.30 2.47
CA LEU A 185 -4.68 20.89 1.31
C LEU A 185 -4.41 22.07 0.38
N GLY A 186 -4.54 23.30 0.89
CA GLY A 186 -4.32 24.51 0.09
C GLY A 186 -2.89 24.57 -0.46
N ARG A 187 -2.70 25.18 -1.64
CA ARG A 187 -1.37 25.39 -2.26
C ARG A 187 -0.59 24.08 -2.41
N ASN A 188 -1.20 23.12 -3.10
CA ASN A 188 -0.58 21.86 -3.50
C ASN A 188 -0.63 21.72 -5.03
N LYS A 189 -0.31 20.53 -5.55
CA LYS A 189 -0.33 20.20 -6.99
C LYS A 189 -1.52 19.30 -7.36
N ILE A 190 -2.62 19.36 -6.59
CA ILE A 190 -3.78 18.47 -6.74
C ILE A 190 -4.59 18.84 -7.99
N LYS A 191 -4.76 17.87 -8.89
CA LYS A 191 -5.51 18.07 -10.15
C LYS A 191 -6.97 17.60 -10.07
N THR A 192 -7.25 16.61 -9.24
CA THR A 192 -8.55 15.96 -9.11
C THR A 192 -8.86 15.66 -7.65
N VAL A 193 -10.14 15.73 -7.29
CA VAL A 193 -10.63 15.41 -5.95
C VAL A 193 -11.43 14.10 -6.04
N PRO A 194 -11.14 13.07 -5.22
CA PRO A 194 -11.86 11.80 -5.22
C PRO A 194 -13.29 12.01 -4.68
N GLY A 195 -14.26 11.30 -5.26
CA GLY A 195 -15.65 11.34 -4.80
C GLY A 195 -15.82 10.83 -3.35
N GLU A 196 -14.90 9.98 -2.89
CA GLU A 196 -14.82 9.44 -1.53
C GLU A 196 -14.63 10.52 -0.47
N LEU A 197 -14.07 11.68 -0.83
CA LEU A 197 -13.96 12.81 0.09
C LEU A 197 -15.33 13.25 0.64
N ALA A 198 -16.41 13.05 -0.14
CA ALA A 198 -17.76 13.34 0.31
C ALA A 198 -18.30 12.34 1.36
N ASP A 199 -17.63 11.19 1.53
CA ASP A 199 -17.99 10.18 2.53
C ASP A 199 -17.32 10.44 3.90
N CYS A 200 -16.46 11.47 3.99
CA CYS A 200 -15.96 12.00 5.25
C CYS A 200 -17.08 12.77 5.99
N THR A 201 -18.03 12.04 6.57
CA THR A 201 -19.29 12.58 7.12
C THR A 201 -19.15 13.63 8.22
N LYS A 202 -17.99 13.71 8.89
CA LYS A 202 -17.72 14.68 9.97
C LYS A 202 -16.90 15.89 9.49
N LEU A 203 -16.57 15.97 8.21
CA LEU A 203 -15.74 17.04 7.65
C LEU A 203 -16.48 18.39 7.72
N LYS A 204 -15.88 19.36 8.41
CA LYS A 204 -16.43 20.71 8.62
C LYS A 204 -15.62 21.76 7.86
N VAL A 205 -14.29 21.57 7.81
CA VAL A 205 -13.35 22.47 7.15
C VAL A 205 -12.61 21.68 6.08
N LEU A 206 -12.71 22.18 4.84
CA LEU A 206 -11.97 21.66 3.70
C LEU A 206 -11.32 22.85 3.00
N ASP A 207 -10.00 22.89 2.97
CA ASP A 207 -9.26 23.85 2.14
C ASP A 207 -8.58 23.13 0.97
N LEU A 208 -8.91 23.56 -0.24
CA LEU A 208 -8.33 23.09 -1.50
C LEU A 208 -7.83 24.25 -2.36
N LYS A 209 -7.78 25.48 -1.81
CA LYS A 209 -7.44 26.69 -2.57
C LYS A 209 -6.07 26.58 -3.21
N ASN A 210 -5.88 27.28 -4.32
CA ASN A 210 -4.58 27.35 -5.01
C ASN A 210 -4.02 25.97 -5.40
N ASN A 211 -4.88 25.05 -5.81
CA ASN A 211 -4.50 23.80 -6.47
C ASN A 211 -4.84 23.88 -7.96
N PRO A 212 -4.08 23.20 -8.85
CA PRO A 212 -4.35 23.13 -10.28
C PRO A 212 -5.52 22.17 -10.61
N ILE A 213 -6.68 22.35 -9.97
CA ILE A 213 -7.85 21.50 -10.13
C ILE A 213 -8.43 21.65 -11.53
N SER A 214 -8.60 20.53 -12.22
CA SER A 214 -9.01 20.50 -13.63
C SER A 214 -10.49 20.87 -13.82
N ASP A 215 -11.33 20.60 -12.83
CA ASP A 215 -12.74 21.00 -12.83
C ASP A 215 -12.91 22.48 -12.48
N ARG A 216 -13.20 23.30 -13.50
CA ARG A 216 -13.40 24.75 -13.36
C ARG A 216 -14.58 25.15 -12.47
N ARG A 217 -15.63 24.32 -12.40
CA ARG A 217 -16.80 24.61 -11.57
C ARG A 217 -16.48 24.32 -10.10
N LEU A 218 -15.81 23.20 -9.83
CA LEU A 218 -15.30 22.89 -8.50
C LEU A 218 -14.33 23.98 -8.02
N LEU A 219 -13.42 24.44 -8.88
CA LEU A 219 -12.48 25.52 -8.57
C LEU A 219 -13.19 26.81 -8.10
N LYS A 220 -14.26 27.23 -8.80
CA LYS A 220 -15.07 28.40 -8.39
C LYS A 220 -15.74 28.21 -7.03
N LEU A 221 -16.17 27.00 -6.70
CA LEU A 221 -16.76 26.70 -5.37
C LEU A 221 -15.70 26.74 -4.27
N ILE A 222 -14.49 26.28 -4.58
CA ILE A 222 -13.34 26.33 -3.68
C ILE A 222 -12.94 27.77 -3.37
N ASP A 223 -12.88 28.64 -4.39
CA ASP A 223 -12.57 30.07 -4.21
C ASP A 223 -13.58 30.79 -3.29
N GLN A 224 -14.84 30.34 -3.30
CA GLN A 224 -15.89 30.87 -2.43
C GLN A 224 -15.86 30.33 -0.99
N CYS A 225 -14.97 29.38 -0.67
CA CYS A 225 -14.73 28.84 0.67
C CYS A 225 -15.93 28.15 1.34
N ARG A 226 -16.80 27.51 0.56
CA ARG A 226 -18.04 26.91 1.08
C ARG A 226 -17.92 25.40 1.20
N THR A 227 -17.34 24.90 2.29
CA THR A 227 -17.09 23.46 2.51
C THR A 227 -18.29 22.58 2.16
N LYS A 228 -19.49 22.91 2.66
CA LYS A 228 -20.70 22.14 2.38
C LYS A 228 -21.02 22.07 0.88
N GLN A 229 -20.93 23.19 0.16
CA GLN A 229 -21.21 23.21 -1.29
C GLN A 229 -20.15 22.46 -2.09
N ILE A 230 -18.89 22.52 -1.65
CA ILE A 230 -17.80 21.74 -2.24
C ILE A 230 -18.07 20.25 -2.05
N VAL A 231 -18.39 19.82 -0.82
CA VAL A 231 -18.70 18.41 -0.50
C VAL A 231 -19.94 17.92 -1.25
N ASP A 232 -21.03 18.70 -1.30
CA ASP A 232 -22.25 18.36 -2.04
C ASP A 232 -21.95 18.24 -3.55
N TYR A 233 -21.10 19.12 -4.10
CA TYR A 233 -20.69 19.05 -5.49
C TYR A 233 -19.83 17.80 -5.77
N VAL A 234 -18.83 17.54 -4.93
CA VAL A 234 -17.97 16.34 -5.01
C VAL A 234 -18.82 15.07 -4.96
N LYS A 235 -19.79 15.00 -4.05
CA LYS A 235 -20.73 13.87 -3.93
C LYS A 235 -21.50 13.59 -5.21
N ALA A 236 -21.86 14.64 -5.95
CA ALA A 236 -22.71 14.53 -7.13
C ALA A 236 -21.93 14.41 -8.45
N HIS A 237 -20.70 14.93 -8.52
CA HIS A 237 -19.98 15.12 -9.80
C HIS A 237 -18.56 14.55 -9.82
N CYS A 238 -17.92 14.32 -8.68
CA CYS A 238 -16.59 13.72 -8.66
C CYS A 238 -16.72 12.19 -8.70
N PRO A 239 -15.93 11.51 -9.56
CA PRO A 239 -15.97 10.07 -9.64
C PRO A 239 -15.51 9.48 -8.31
N LYS A 240 -16.35 8.64 -7.73
CA LYS A 240 -15.90 7.63 -6.79
C LYS A 240 -15.23 6.53 -7.59
N THR A 241 -14.27 5.84 -7.01
CA THR A 241 -13.78 4.57 -7.51
C THR A 241 -14.87 3.49 -7.38
N SER A 242 -15.89 3.57 -8.24
CA SER A 242 -16.62 2.42 -8.79
C SER A 242 -17.13 2.71 -10.21
N THR A 243 -16.78 1.83 -11.16
CA THR A 243 -17.44 1.58 -12.45
C THR A 243 -18.02 2.78 -13.25
N GLN A 244 -17.22 3.41 -14.13
CA GLN A 244 -17.51 3.62 -15.58
C GLN A 244 -16.46 4.50 -16.31
N PRO A 245 -16.25 4.31 -17.63
CA PRO A 245 -15.14 4.87 -18.41
C PRO A 245 -15.45 6.27 -18.99
N PRO A 246 -14.45 7.14 -19.23
CA PRO A 246 -14.68 8.38 -19.97
C PRO A 246 -14.73 8.12 -21.50
N PRO A 247 -15.58 8.85 -22.23
CA PRO A 247 -15.75 8.73 -23.67
C PRO A 247 -14.65 9.42 -24.48
N ASN A 248 -14.47 8.91 -25.69
CA ASN A 248 -13.56 9.36 -26.75
C ASN A 248 -13.68 10.86 -27.10
N LEU A 249 -12.55 11.57 -27.08
CA LEU A 249 -12.17 12.67 -27.98
C LEU A 249 -10.65 12.56 -28.14
N GLY A 250 -10.06 12.29 -29.30
CA GLY A 250 -10.04 13.21 -30.44
C GLY A 250 -8.58 13.56 -30.74
N LYS A 251 -8.09 13.06 -31.88
CA LYS A 251 -6.73 13.12 -32.45
C LYS A 251 -6.00 14.48 -32.44
N LYS A 252 -4.65 14.36 -32.40
CA LYS A 252 -3.56 15.15 -33.06
C LYS A 252 -2.98 16.41 -32.37
N SER A 253 -1.71 16.30 -31.97
CA SER A 253 -0.53 17.03 -32.52
C SER A 253 0.73 16.62 -31.72
N LYS A 254 1.65 15.82 -32.27
CA LYS A 254 2.86 16.14 -33.05
C LYS A 254 3.98 16.88 -32.28
N GLN A 255 4.97 16.07 -31.87
CA GLN A 255 6.44 16.30 -31.80
C GLN A 255 6.98 17.67 -31.38
N LYS A 256 7.83 17.67 -30.35
CA LYS A 256 9.27 17.91 -30.51
C LYS A 256 10.09 17.31 -29.36
N SER A 257 11.22 16.75 -29.76
CA SER A 257 12.24 16.01 -29.04
C SER A 257 13.35 16.93 -28.52
N GLU A 258 14.27 16.28 -27.77
CA GLU A 258 15.61 16.73 -27.31
C GLU A 258 15.64 17.32 -25.89
N SER A 259 16.53 16.94 -24.98
CA SER A 259 17.52 15.85 -24.95
C SER A 259 18.08 15.76 -23.52
N SER A 260 18.33 14.53 -23.06
CA SER A 260 19.41 14.09 -22.16
C SER A 260 20.00 15.07 -21.13
N ASP A 261 19.83 14.71 -19.85
CA ASP A 261 20.97 14.58 -18.95
C ASP A 261 20.81 13.31 -18.11
N SER A 262 21.82 12.46 -18.20
CA SER A 262 21.94 11.15 -17.58
C SER A 262 22.54 11.28 -16.18
N GLU A 263 21.72 11.10 -15.15
CA GLU A 263 22.21 10.65 -13.84
C GLU A 263 22.10 9.11 -13.82
N GLU A 264 23.25 8.44 -14.00
CA GLU A 264 23.40 7.03 -13.72
C GLU A 264 23.08 6.78 -12.25
N SER A 265 21.88 6.25 -12.00
CA SER A 265 21.52 5.60 -10.76
C SER A 265 21.95 4.13 -10.89
N ASP A 266 22.82 3.68 -9.99
CA ASP A 266 23.20 2.27 -9.86
C ASP A 266 21.96 1.44 -9.46
N PHE A 267 21.30 0.82 -10.44
CA PHE A 267 20.25 -0.17 -10.20
C PHE A 267 20.88 -1.57 -10.25
N LYS A 268 20.68 -2.40 -9.22
CA LYS A 268 21.23 -3.77 -9.18
C LYS A 268 20.51 -4.76 -10.08
N HIS A 269 19.22 -4.55 -10.36
CA HIS A 269 18.39 -5.49 -11.13
C HIS A 269 17.42 -4.76 -12.08
N VAL A 270 17.06 -5.41 -13.18
CA VAL A 270 16.15 -4.88 -14.21
C VAL A 270 14.93 -5.76 -14.38
N ILE A 271 13.75 -5.16 -14.39
CA ILE A 271 12.51 -5.79 -14.87
C ILE A 271 12.22 -5.28 -16.28
N ARG A 272 12.25 -6.17 -17.27
CA ARG A 272 11.92 -5.85 -18.67
C ARG A 272 10.48 -6.23 -18.95
N VAL A 273 9.68 -5.28 -19.40
CA VAL A 273 8.27 -5.48 -19.75
C VAL A 273 8.12 -5.52 -21.26
N HIS A 274 7.69 -6.66 -21.77
CA HIS A 274 7.36 -6.89 -23.17
C HIS A 274 5.86 -6.66 -23.40
N TYR A 275 5.52 -5.92 -24.47
CA TYR A 275 4.13 -5.79 -24.89
C TYR A 275 3.54 -7.14 -25.28
N ALA A 276 2.25 -7.30 -25.03
CA ALA A 276 1.50 -8.48 -25.43
C ALA A 276 1.56 -8.69 -26.96
N LYS A 277 2.50 -9.53 -27.41
CA LYS A 277 2.54 -10.12 -28.75
C LYS A 277 1.66 -11.38 -28.74
N ASP A 278 0.37 -11.18 -28.96
CA ASP A 278 -0.68 -12.14 -29.39
C ASP A 278 -0.82 -13.57 -28.79
N ASN A 279 -0.27 -13.92 -27.61
CA ASN A 279 -0.29 -15.34 -27.18
C ASN A 279 -0.96 -15.70 -25.82
N LEU A 280 -1.67 -14.79 -25.15
CA LEU A 280 -2.60 -15.15 -24.05
C LEU A 280 -3.55 -13.99 -23.72
N LYS A 281 -4.86 -14.22 -23.72
CA LYS A 281 -5.85 -13.31 -23.09
C LYS A 281 -6.72 -14.04 -22.09
N ILE A 282 -7.25 -13.29 -21.14
CA ILE A 282 -8.20 -13.78 -20.14
C ILE A 282 -9.56 -13.13 -20.41
N VAL A 283 -10.54 -13.94 -20.80
CA VAL A 283 -11.92 -13.51 -21.02
C VAL A 283 -12.67 -13.53 -19.69
N VAL A 284 -13.14 -12.38 -19.23
CA VAL A 284 -13.85 -12.20 -17.97
C VAL A 284 -15.35 -12.20 -18.22
N ASN A 285 -16.05 -13.12 -17.55
CA ASN A 285 -17.51 -13.22 -17.60
C ASN A 285 -18.16 -12.31 -16.56
N ASP A 286 -19.25 -11.64 -16.92
CA ASP A 286 -19.98 -10.75 -16.00
C ASP A 286 -20.48 -11.44 -14.72
N SER A 287 -20.59 -12.77 -14.72
CA SER A 287 -20.99 -13.54 -13.55
C SER A 287 -20.02 -13.39 -12.37
N VAL A 288 -18.77 -12.98 -12.58
CA VAL A 288 -17.81 -12.76 -11.49
C VAL A 288 -18.06 -11.47 -10.72
N LYS A 289 -18.79 -10.49 -11.28
CA LYS A 289 -19.03 -9.19 -10.64
C LYS A 289 -19.69 -9.30 -9.27
N THR A 290 -20.56 -10.29 -9.09
CA THR A 290 -21.33 -10.48 -7.85
C THR A 290 -20.59 -11.30 -6.78
N VAL A 291 -19.42 -11.87 -7.10
CA VAL A 291 -18.69 -12.76 -6.19
C VAL A 291 -17.24 -12.30 -6.00
N ARG A 292 -16.51 -12.03 -7.09
CA ARG A 292 -15.11 -11.61 -7.08
C ARG A 292 -14.74 -10.95 -8.42
N GLU A 293 -15.02 -9.67 -8.56
CA GLU A 293 -15.01 -8.97 -9.86
C GLU A 293 -13.62 -8.83 -10.50
N PHE A 294 -12.61 -8.50 -9.70
CA PHE A 294 -11.36 -7.97 -10.24
C PHE A 294 -10.33 -9.06 -10.48
N LEU A 295 -9.67 -9.01 -11.64
CA LEU A 295 -8.55 -9.87 -12.01
C LEU A 295 -7.47 -9.06 -12.74
N ALA A 296 -6.22 -9.23 -12.30
CA ALA A 296 -5.02 -8.81 -13.02
C ALA A 296 -4.08 -10.00 -13.16
N ALA A 297 -3.33 -10.05 -14.26
CA ALA A 297 -2.36 -11.11 -14.49
C ALA A 297 -1.16 -10.60 -15.28
N CYS A 298 -0.03 -11.29 -15.16
CA CYS A 298 1.14 -11.14 -16.01
C CYS A 298 1.87 -12.48 -16.17
N LEU A 299 2.66 -12.59 -17.22
CA LEU A 299 3.58 -13.71 -17.39
C LEU A 299 4.97 -13.31 -16.93
N VAL A 300 5.64 -14.20 -16.20
CA VAL A 300 7.05 -14.08 -15.86
C VAL A 300 7.80 -15.15 -16.65
N ASP A 301 8.71 -14.69 -17.49
CA ASP A 301 9.55 -15.50 -18.35
C ASP A 301 10.92 -15.75 -17.68
N ASN A 302 11.60 -16.82 -18.10
CA ASN A 302 12.96 -17.19 -17.65
C ASN A 302 13.12 -17.35 -16.12
N VAL A 303 12.10 -17.87 -15.45
CA VAL A 303 12.19 -18.20 -14.01
C VAL A 303 12.99 -19.48 -13.83
N SER A 304 13.91 -19.50 -12.86
CA SER A 304 14.68 -20.69 -12.49
C SER A 304 14.75 -20.80 -10.98
N PHE A 305 14.33 -21.95 -10.43
CA PHE A 305 14.36 -22.17 -8.99
C PHE A 305 15.33 -23.29 -8.61
N THR A 306 16.16 -23.03 -7.61
CA THR A 306 16.80 -24.06 -6.78
C THR A 306 15.81 -24.58 -5.74
N GLU A 307 16.08 -25.72 -5.10
CA GLU A 307 15.22 -26.23 -4.01
C GLU A 307 15.02 -25.20 -2.88
N GLU A 308 16.08 -24.44 -2.55
CA GLU A 308 16.04 -23.42 -1.52
C GLU A 308 15.19 -22.21 -1.94
N THR A 309 15.46 -21.66 -3.12
CA THR A 309 14.72 -20.49 -3.63
C THR A 309 13.26 -20.85 -3.89
N PHE A 310 12.95 -22.06 -4.38
CA PHE A 310 11.58 -22.53 -4.52
C PHE A 310 10.84 -22.57 -3.18
N ARG A 311 11.48 -23.11 -2.13
CA ARG A 311 10.88 -23.12 -0.78
C ARG A 311 10.60 -21.70 -0.27
N LYS A 312 11.56 -20.79 -0.44
CA LYS A 312 11.41 -19.37 -0.06
C LYS A 312 10.32 -18.67 -0.88
N PHE A 313 10.20 -18.98 -2.18
CA PHE A 313 9.15 -18.46 -3.05
C PHE A 313 7.75 -18.83 -2.53
N ILE A 314 7.54 -20.09 -2.15
CA ILE A 314 6.27 -20.53 -1.54
C ILE A 314 6.03 -19.83 -0.18
N GLN A 315 7.07 -19.59 0.61
CA GLN A 315 6.96 -18.85 1.88
C GLN A 315 6.58 -17.38 1.66
N ILE A 316 7.16 -16.71 0.66
CA ILE A 316 6.82 -15.34 0.26
C ILE A 316 5.35 -15.25 -0.14
N GLN A 317 4.86 -16.18 -0.97
CA GLN A 317 3.45 -16.20 -1.35
C GLN A 317 2.52 -16.30 -0.12
N ASN A 318 2.84 -17.19 0.83
CA ASN A 318 2.07 -17.31 2.07
C ASN A 318 2.15 -16.04 2.94
N LYS A 319 3.33 -15.43 3.06
CA LYS A 319 3.54 -14.16 3.79
C LYS A 319 2.72 -13.02 3.18
N LEU A 320 2.75 -12.88 1.86
CA LEU A 320 1.97 -11.86 1.14
C LEU A 320 0.47 -12.10 1.27
N HIS A 321 0.02 -13.37 1.27
CA HIS A 321 -1.39 -13.70 1.55
C HIS A 321 -1.85 -13.25 2.94
N GLU A 322 -0.99 -13.38 3.96
CA GLU A 322 -1.32 -12.96 5.32
C GLU A 322 -1.24 -11.44 5.53
N THR A 323 -0.33 -10.76 4.81
CA THR A 323 -0.07 -9.32 4.94
C THR A 323 -0.80 -8.50 3.87
N VAL A 324 -0.23 -8.39 2.67
CA VAL A 324 -0.72 -7.55 1.55
C VAL A 324 -2.14 -7.94 1.13
N CYS A 325 -2.45 -9.24 1.11
CA CYS A 325 -3.78 -9.74 0.72
C CYS A 325 -4.77 -9.86 1.89
N SER A 326 -4.43 -9.33 3.07
CA SER A 326 -5.30 -9.30 4.26
C SER A 326 -5.94 -10.66 4.58
N LYS A 327 -5.12 -11.72 4.64
CA LYS A 327 -5.59 -13.12 4.85
C LYS A 327 -6.54 -13.58 3.75
N ARG A 328 -6.17 -13.31 2.49
CA ARG A 328 -6.94 -13.58 1.26
C ARG A 328 -8.32 -12.88 1.14
N ASN A 329 -8.74 -12.09 2.13
CA ASN A 329 -10.00 -11.34 2.08
C ASN A 329 -9.99 -10.31 0.94
N SER A 330 -8.89 -9.55 0.85
CA SER A 330 -8.82 -8.41 -0.06
C SER A 330 -8.39 -8.84 -1.46
N SER A 331 -7.39 -9.70 -1.59
CA SER A 331 -6.93 -10.27 -2.87
C SER A 331 -6.43 -11.70 -2.71
N THR A 332 -6.21 -12.44 -3.80
CA THR A 332 -5.65 -13.80 -3.74
C THR A 332 -4.69 -13.98 -4.89
N ILE A 333 -3.42 -14.17 -4.54
CA ILE A 333 -2.35 -14.49 -5.48
C ILE A 333 -2.41 -15.98 -5.82
N ALA A 334 -2.37 -16.30 -7.10
CA ALA A 334 -2.27 -17.63 -7.64
C ALA A 334 -1.16 -17.65 -8.70
N THR A 335 -0.34 -18.69 -8.68
CA THR A 335 0.79 -18.85 -9.60
C THR A 335 0.68 -20.20 -10.29
N HIS A 336 0.83 -20.21 -11.61
CA HIS A 336 0.63 -21.36 -12.48
C HIS A 336 1.83 -21.58 -13.39
N ASP A 337 2.21 -22.84 -13.60
CA ASP A 337 3.16 -23.18 -14.65
C ASP A 337 2.48 -22.99 -16.02
N PHE A 338 3.00 -22.06 -16.81
CA PHE A 338 2.40 -21.68 -18.07
C PHE A 338 2.39 -22.82 -19.09
N ASN A 339 3.41 -23.68 -19.08
CA ASN A 339 3.51 -24.78 -20.03
C ASN A 339 2.49 -25.88 -19.72
N LYS A 340 2.00 -25.95 -18.48
CA LYS A 340 0.97 -26.89 -18.05
C LYS A 340 -0.46 -26.35 -18.18
N LEU A 341 -0.63 -25.09 -18.57
CA LEU A 341 -1.95 -24.53 -18.92
C LEU A 341 -2.49 -25.11 -20.23
N VAL A 342 -1.59 -25.54 -21.13
CA VAL A 342 -1.92 -26.28 -22.33
C VAL A 342 -2.24 -27.72 -21.91
N GLY A 343 -3.44 -28.22 -22.21
CA GLY A 343 -3.76 -29.62 -22.01
C GLY A 343 -2.88 -30.49 -22.92
N ARG A 344 -1.77 -31.02 -22.39
CA ARG A 344 -1.19 -32.23 -22.93
C ARG A 344 -1.79 -33.40 -22.18
N ILE A 345 -2.63 -34.14 -22.89
CA ILE A 345 -2.86 -35.55 -22.62
C ILE A 345 -1.49 -36.22 -22.63
N LEU A 346 -1.02 -36.66 -21.47
CA LEU A 346 0.05 -37.64 -21.35
C LEU A 346 -0.56 -38.99 -21.74
N THR A 347 -0.61 -39.32 -23.03
CA THR A 347 -0.62 -40.74 -23.43
C THR A 347 0.82 -41.22 -23.36
N SER A 348 1.04 -42.33 -22.66
CA SER A 348 2.29 -43.08 -22.79
C SER A 348 2.51 -43.42 -24.26
N ASP A 349 3.77 -43.50 -24.66
CA ASP A 349 4.19 -44.16 -25.90
C ASP A 349 4.04 -43.34 -27.20
N PHE A 350 4.67 -42.17 -27.29
CA PHE A 350 5.55 -41.85 -28.43
C PHE A 350 6.19 -40.46 -28.28
N VAL A 351 7.52 -40.39 -28.42
CA VAL A 351 8.24 -39.12 -28.59
C VAL A 351 8.09 -38.70 -30.06
N LEU A 352 7.12 -37.83 -30.34
CA LEU A 352 7.04 -37.08 -31.59
C LEU A 352 6.96 -35.60 -31.25
N THR A 353 7.84 -34.81 -31.88
CA THR A 353 7.91 -33.35 -31.88
C THR A 353 6.52 -32.72 -31.86
N VAL A 354 6.08 -32.30 -30.68
CA VAL A 354 4.79 -31.67 -30.49
C VAL A 354 4.99 -30.16 -30.51
N ASN A 355 4.56 -29.58 -31.65
CA ASN A 355 4.43 -28.15 -31.88
C ASN A 355 3.80 -27.51 -30.63
N PHE A 356 4.50 -26.53 -30.04
CA PHE A 356 3.98 -25.72 -28.94
C PHE A 356 2.82 -24.88 -29.47
N GLN A 357 1.59 -25.38 -29.39
CA GLN A 357 0.42 -24.53 -29.51
C GLN A 357 0.37 -23.63 -28.26
N PRO A 358 0.19 -22.30 -28.42
CA PRO A 358 0.00 -21.42 -27.28
C PRO A 358 -1.23 -21.86 -26.48
N PRO A 359 -1.22 -21.76 -25.14
CA PRO A 359 -2.42 -21.99 -24.35
C PRO A 359 -3.50 -21.06 -24.89
N GLY A 360 -4.64 -21.64 -25.27
CA GLY A 360 -5.78 -20.85 -25.69
C GLY A 360 -6.23 -19.92 -24.58
N ASP A 361 -7.17 -19.06 -24.90
CA ASP A 361 -7.66 -18.04 -23.97
C ASP A 361 -8.18 -18.66 -22.66
N LEU A 362 -7.84 -18.05 -21.54
CA LEU A 362 -8.39 -18.44 -20.25
C LEU A 362 -9.73 -17.74 -20.04
N THR A 363 -10.63 -18.37 -19.31
CA THR A 363 -11.94 -17.79 -18.99
C THR A 363 -12.10 -17.63 -17.48
N TYR A 364 -12.21 -16.39 -17.01
CA TYR A 364 -12.53 -16.09 -15.61
C TYR A 364 -14.04 -15.98 -15.43
N THR A 365 -14.63 -16.91 -14.69
CA THR A 365 -16.08 -17.08 -14.60
C THR A 365 -16.51 -17.55 -13.21
N THR A 366 -17.81 -17.75 -13.02
CA THR A 366 -18.34 -18.45 -11.85
C THR A 366 -19.06 -19.72 -12.25
N LEU A 367 -18.89 -20.79 -11.47
CA LEU A 367 -19.64 -22.05 -11.62
C LEU A 367 -20.39 -22.39 -10.32
N PRO A 368 -21.56 -23.03 -10.40
CA PRO A 368 -22.20 -23.63 -9.22
C PRO A 368 -21.24 -24.62 -8.51
N PRO A 369 -21.35 -24.79 -7.18
CA PRO A 369 -20.46 -25.67 -6.41
C PRO A 369 -20.36 -27.12 -6.94
N ASN A 370 -21.45 -27.64 -7.53
CA ASN A 370 -21.49 -29.01 -8.07
C ASN A 370 -20.91 -29.13 -9.49
N GLU A 371 -20.81 -28.01 -10.22
CA GLU A 371 -20.28 -27.97 -11.59
C GLU A 371 -18.80 -27.59 -11.64
N LEU A 372 -18.30 -26.90 -10.61
CA LEU A 372 -16.88 -26.59 -10.48
C LEU A 372 -16.11 -27.87 -10.14
N VAL A 373 -15.46 -28.48 -11.14
CA VAL A 373 -14.61 -29.66 -10.94
C VAL A 373 -13.14 -29.25 -11.00
N ILE A 374 -12.39 -29.51 -9.93
CA ILE A 374 -10.97 -29.19 -9.83
C ILE A 374 -10.22 -30.37 -9.22
N LYS A 375 -8.97 -30.59 -9.65
CA LYS A 375 -8.00 -31.44 -8.93
C LYS A 375 -7.19 -30.54 -7.99
N PRO A 376 -7.53 -30.43 -6.69
CA PRO A 376 -6.93 -29.44 -5.82
C PRO A 376 -5.44 -29.71 -5.60
N LEU A 377 -4.67 -28.64 -5.40
CA LEU A 377 -3.25 -28.74 -5.08
C LEU A 377 -2.97 -29.72 -3.93
N ASN A 378 -1.99 -30.59 -4.11
CA ASN A 378 -1.56 -31.66 -3.22
C ASN A 378 -2.65 -32.71 -2.93
N ARG A 379 -3.61 -32.91 -3.83
CA ARG A 379 -4.61 -33.97 -3.76
C ARG A 379 -4.59 -34.87 -5.00
N ALA A 380 -4.83 -36.16 -4.76
CA ALA A 380 -4.71 -37.19 -5.80
C ALA A 380 -5.89 -37.18 -6.80
N ALA A 381 -7.10 -36.89 -6.33
CA ALA A 381 -8.33 -36.99 -7.12
C ALA A 381 -8.96 -35.63 -7.41
N ALA A 382 -9.60 -35.52 -8.58
CA ALA A 382 -10.51 -34.43 -8.89
C ALA A 382 -11.78 -34.57 -8.05
N MET A 383 -12.40 -33.44 -7.71
CA MET A 383 -13.63 -33.36 -6.94
C MET A 383 -14.39 -32.09 -7.30
N THR A 384 -15.67 -32.08 -6.99
CA THR A 384 -16.50 -30.87 -7.15
C THR A 384 -16.15 -29.83 -6.08
N GLY A 385 -16.52 -28.57 -6.32
CA GLY A 385 -16.35 -27.48 -5.35
C GLY A 385 -17.13 -27.73 -4.06
N SER A 386 -18.30 -28.36 -4.14
CA SER A 386 -19.10 -28.75 -2.97
C SER A 386 -18.44 -29.87 -2.17
N GLU A 387 -17.93 -30.92 -2.85
CA GLU A 387 -17.16 -31.99 -2.20
C GLU A 387 -15.88 -31.46 -1.54
N LEU A 388 -15.14 -30.58 -2.23
CA LEU A 388 -13.95 -29.95 -1.69
C LEU A 388 -14.28 -29.13 -0.45
N PHE A 389 -15.33 -28.31 -0.51
CA PHE A 389 -15.77 -27.49 0.63
C PHE A 389 -16.15 -28.36 1.83
N ALA A 390 -17.00 -29.38 1.62
CA ALA A 390 -17.42 -30.29 2.68
C ALA A 390 -16.24 -31.02 3.32
N ARG A 391 -15.29 -31.48 2.50
CA ARG A 391 -14.09 -32.18 2.97
C ARG A 391 -13.16 -31.27 3.77
N LEU A 392 -12.92 -30.04 3.30
CA LEU A 392 -12.13 -29.06 4.04
C LEU A 392 -12.81 -28.66 5.35
N GLN A 393 -14.14 -28.54 5.38
CA GLN A 393 -14.88 -28.28 6.61
C GLN A 393 -14.73 -29.43 7.62
N ALA A 394 -14.80 -30.68 7.16
CA ALA A 394 -14.58 -31.86 7.99
C ALA A 394 -13.14 -31.92 8.55
N GLU A 395 -12.14 -31.67 7.70
CA GLU A 395 -10.72 -31.59 8.09
C GLU A 395 -10.49 -30.48 9.14
N ALA A 396 -11.07 -29.29 8.93
CA ALA A 396 -11.01 -28.17 9.84
C ALA A 396 -11.61 -28.50 11.22
N ASN A 397 -12.76 -29.18 11.24
CA ASN A 397 -13.44 -29.61 12.47
C ASN A 397 -12.65 -30.69 13.22
N ASN A 398 -12.05 -31.64 12.50
CA ASN A 398 -11.21 -32.68 13.11
C ASN A 398 -9.94 -32.09 13.73
N LEU A 399 -9.26 -31.19 13.02
CA LEU A 399 -8.11 -30.45 13.55
C LEU A 399 -8.46 -29.62 14.79
N ARG A 400 -9.66 -29.03 14.82
CA ARG A 400 -10.18 -28.29 15.98
C ARG A 400 -10.35 -29.19 17.20
N LYS A 401 -10.92 -30.39 17.00
CA LYS A 401 -11.11 -31.40 18.05
C LYS A 401 -9.77 -31.94 18.57
N GLU A 402 -8.85 -32.25 17.66
CA GLU A 402 -7.54 -32.82 17.99
C GLU A 402 -6.63 -31.82 18.73
N LYS A 403 -6.49 -30.60 18.22
CA LYS A 403 -5.57 -29.59 18.78
C LYS A 403 -6.15 -28.79 19.95
N LYS A 404 -7.43 -28.98 20.30
CA LYS A 404 -8.18 -28.18 21.30
C LYS A 404 -8.02 -26.67 21.12
N ARG A 405 -7.82 -26.19 19.88
CA ARG A 405 -7.67 -24.77 19.54
C ARG A 405 -8.94 -24.27 18.88
N SER A 406 -9.30 -23.00 19.15
CA SER A 406 -10.45 -22.34 18.53
C SER A 406 -10.16 -21.80 17.12
N THR A 407 -8.91 -21.77 16.68
CA THR A 407 -8.47 -21.13 15.43
C THR A 407 -8.04 -22.14 14.36
N TYR A 408 -8.45 -21.88 13.11
CA TYR A 408 -8.12 -22.70 11.95
C TYR A 408 -6.68 -22.44 11.45
N SER A 409 -6.07 -23.45 10.81
CA SER A 409 -4.73 -23.34 10.20
C SER A 409 -4.74 -23.80 8.74
N GLY A 410 -3.85 -23.23 7.93
CA GLY A 410 -3.76 -23.51 6.49
C GLY A 410 -4.94 -22.94 5.69
N ILE A 411 -5.33 -23.66 4.63
CA ILE A 411 -6.41 -23.28 3.71
C ILE A 411 -7.79 -23.23 4.38
N HIS A 412 -7.99 -23.98 5.46
CA HIS A 412 -9.23 -24.01 6.25
C HIS A 412 -9.61 -22.63 6.81
N LYS A 413 -8.62 -21.76 7.01
CA LYS A 413 -8.84 -20.37 7.47
C LYS A 413 -9.76 -19.60 6.53
N TYR A 414 -9.84 -19.96 5.26
CA TYR A 414 -10.46 -19.15 4.20
C TYR A 414 -11.81 -19.69 3.72
N LEU A 415 -12.30 -20.79 4.29
CA LEU A 415 -13.57 -21.41 3.87
C LEU A 415 -14.77 -20.48 4.03
N TYR A 416 -14.77 -19.64 5.07
CA TYR A 416 -15.83 -18.66 5.31
C TYR A 416 -16.00 -17.65 4.16
N LEU A 417 -14.98 -17.47 3.31
CA LEU A 417 -15.04 -16.54 2.17
C LEU A 417 -15.96 -17.02 1.04
N ILE A 418 -16.29 -18.31 1.00
CA ILE A 418 -17.15 -18.90 -0.02
C ILE A 418 -18.39 -19.57 0.59
N GLU A 419 -18.49 -19.60 1.92
CA GLU A 419 -19.61 -20.22 2.63
C GLU A 419 -20.93 -19.51 2.28
N GLY A 420 -21.92 -20.28 1.86
CA GLY A 420 -23.26 -19.77 1.51
C GLY A 420 -23.38 -19.10 0.15
N HIS A 421 -22.30 -19.01 -0.64
CA HIS A 421 -22.38 -18.44 -2.00
C HIS A 421 -22.95 -19.44 -3.02
N PRO A 422 -23.93 -19.04 -3.86
CA PRO A 422 -24.57 -19.94 -4.83
C PRO A 422 -23.68 -20.28 -6.02
N LYS A 423 -22.62 -19.51 -6.25
CA LYS A 423 -21.65 -19.70 -7.33
C LYS A 423 -20.25 -19.35 -6.84
N TYR A 424 -19.26 -20.07 -7.35
CA TYR A 424 -17.86 -19.94 -6.98
C TYR A 424 -17.04 -19.40 -8.14
N PRO A 425 -16.13 -18.43 -7.91
CA PRO A 425 -15.29 -17.90 -8.96
C PRO A 425 -14.20 -18.92 -9.32
N CYS A 426 -13.89 -19.02 -10.61
CA CYS A 426 -12.91 -19.96 -11.12
C CYS A 426 -12.26 -19.43 -12.40
N LEU A 427 -11.02 -19.85 -12.63
CA LEU A 427 -10.33 -19.65 -13.90
C LEU A 427 -10.32 -20.98 -14.66
N LEU A 428 -10.78 -20.95 -15.90
CA LEU A 428 -10.83 -22.08 -16.81
C LEU A 428 -9.74 -21.95 -17.87
N ASN A 429 -9.15 -23.06 -18.27
CA ASN A 429 -8.33 -23.11 -19.49
C ASN A 429 -9.21 -23.18 -20.76
N SER A 430 -8.58 -23.22 -21.93
CA SER A 430 -9.26 -23.32 -23.22
C SER A 430 -10.09 -24.60 -23.42
N GLU A 431 -9.86 -25.63 -22.60
CA GLU A 431 -10.60 -26.89 -22.61
C GLU A 431 -11.78 -26.88 -21.62
N GLY A 432 -11.96 -25.79 -20.88
CA GLY A 432 -12.99 -25.67 -19.84
C GLY A 432 -12.63 -26.31 -18.50
N ALA A 433 -11.39 -26.78 -18.32
CA ALA A 433 -10.93 -27.33 -17.05
C ALA A 433 -10.59 -26.22 -16.05
N VAL A 434 -11.00 -26.38 -14.79
CA VAL A 434 -10.72 -25.41 -13.71
C VAL A 434 -9.23 -25.49 -13.32
N VAL A 435 -8.49 -24.41 -13.57
CA VAL A 435 -7.08 -24.28 -13.20
C VAL A 435 -6.88 -23.54 -11.89
N SER A 436 -7.83 -22.69 -11.49
CA SER A 436 -7.78 -21.87 -10.29
C SER A 436 -9.17 -21.75 -9.66
N PHE A 437 -9.26 -21.95 -8.34
CA PHE A 437 -10.47 -21.76 -7.54
C PHE A 437 -10.19 -20.76 -6.40
N PRO A 438 -10.13 -19.45 -6.69
CA PRO A 438 -9.93 -18.42 -5.68
C PRO A 438 -11.14 -18.29 -4.73
N PRO A 439 -10.94 -17.93 -3.46
CA PRO A 439 -9.65 -17.72 -2.77
C PRO A 439 -9.02 -19.01 -2.20
N ILE A 440 -9.53 -20.19 -2.57
CA ILE A 440 -9.25 -21.46 -1.90
C ILE A 440 -7.93 -22.08 -2.37
N THR A 441 -7.84 -22.50 -3.63
CA THR A 441 -6.70 -23.30 -4.11
C THR A 441 -6.56 -23.30 -5.63
N ASN A 442 -5.36 -23.66 -6.09
CA ASN A 442 -5.05 -23.90 -7.50
C ASN A 442 -5.22 -25.39 -7.84
N SER A 443 -5.26 -25.68 -9.14
CA SER A 443 -5.28 -27.05 -9.65
C SER A 443 -3.88 -27.66 -9.66
N GLU A 444 -3.76 -28.92 -9.23
CA GLU A 444 -2.52 -29.72 -9.30
C GLU A 444 -1.97 -29.79 -10.73
N VAL A 445 -2.84 -29.70 -11.73
CA VAL A 445 -2.48 -29.73 -13.16
C VAL A 445 -1.51 -28.60 -13.53
N THR A 446 -1.68 -27.44 -12.91
CA THR A 446 -0.90 -26.22 -13.23
C THR A 446 0.15 -25.90 -12.17
N LYS A 447 0.46 -26.87 -11.32
CA LYS A 447 1.39 -26.70 -10.20
C LYS A 447 2.79 -26.31 -10.70
N ILE A 448 3.35 -25.31 -10.03
CA ILE A 448 4.74 -24.89 -10.22
C ILE A 448 5.66 -25.89 -9.55
N ASP A 449 6.77 -26.20 -10.22
CA ASP A 449 7.86 -27.01 -9.70
C ASP A 449 9.21 -26.43 -10.13
N LEU A 450 10.29 -27.17 -9.85
CA LEU A 450 11.65 -26.76 -10.19
C LEU A 450 11.93 -26.71 -11.69
N GLN A 451 11.06 -27.29 -12.52
CA GLN A 451 11.17 -27.28 -13.98
C GLN A 451 10.39 -26.12 -14.62
N THR A 452 9.58 -25.39 -13.83
CA THR A 452 8.81 -24.26 -14.34
C THR A 452 9.74 -23.13 -14.79
N LYS A 453 9.75 -22.87 -16.10
CA LYS A 453 10.50 -21.76 -16.73
C LYS A 453 9.68 -20.52 -17.00
N ARG A 454 8.38 -20.70 -17.16
CA ARG A 454 7.43 -19.64 -17.48
C ARG A 454 6.23 -19.75 -16.57
N MET A 455 5.88 -18.65 -15.92
CA MET A 455 4.86 -18.61 -14.88
C MET A 455 3.76 -17.62 -15.25
N LEU A 456 2.51 -18.03 -15.13
CA LEU A 456 1.38 -17.10 -15.06
C LEU A 456 1.16 -16.72 -13.59
N ILE A 457 1.25 -15.42 -13.31
CA ILE A 457 0.82 -14.85 -12.04
C ILE A 457 -0.53 -14.20 -12.27
N GLU A 458 -1.52 -14.63 -11.51
CA GLU A 458 -2.85 -14.05 -11.50
C GLU A 458 -3.23 -13.63 -10.08
N VAL A 459 -3.89 -12.48 -9.96
CA VAL A 459 -4.44 -12.02 -8.70
C VAL A 459 -5.89 -11.64 -8.88
N THR A 460 -6.74 -12.22 -8.05
CA THR A 460 -8.17 -11.92 -8.00
C THR A 460 -8.51 -11.14 -6.74
N SER A 461 -9.47 -10.22 -6.82
CA SER A 461 -9.94 -9.41 -5.69
C SER A 461 -11.45 -9.23 -5.75
N SER A 462 -12.10 -9.27 -4.59
CA SER A 462 -13.50 -8.87 -4.42
C SER A 462 -13.65 -7.38 -4.07
N VAL A 463 -12.55 -6.66 -3.90
CA VAL A 463 -12.51 -5.29 -3.38
C VAL A 463 -12.11 -4.29 -4.45
N SER A 464 -10.94 -4.47 -5.09
CA SER A 464 -10.50 -3.54 -6.15
C SER A 464 -9.43 -4.14 -7.06
N LEU A 465 -9.35 -3.63 -8.28
CA LEU A 465 -8.26 -3.96 -9.21
C LEU A 465 -6.89 -3.49 -8.71
N HIS A 466 -6.85 -2.37 -7.97
CA HIS A 466 -5.62 -1.84 -7.41
C HIS A 466 -4.96 -2.85 -6.48
N LEU A 467 -5.73 -3.51 -5.61
CA LEU A 467 -5.22 -4.56 -4.72
C LEU A 467 -4.67 -5.77 -5.47
N CYS A 468 -5.21 -6.08 -6.66
CA CYS A 468 -4.61 -7.09 -7.53
C CYS A 468 -3.21 -6.65 -7.98
N LYS A 469 -3.09 -5.42 -8.49
CA LYS A 469 -1.83 -4.86 -8.98
C LYS A 469 -0.79 -4.78 -7.87
N THR A 470 -1.12 -4.23 -6.71
CA THR A 470 -0.22 -4.10 -5.56
C THR A 470 0.30 -5.46 -5.08
N ALA A 471 -0.54 -6.49 -5.09
CA ALA A 471 -0.13 -7.85 -4.73
C ALA A 471 0.84 -8.46 -5.76
N ILE A 472 0.61 -8.24 -7.07
CA ILE A 472 1.56 -8.66 -8.11
C ILE A 472 2.89 -7.90 -7.97
N GLU A 473 2.85 -6.57 -7.79
CA GLU A 473 4.05 -5.74 -7.62
C GLU A 473 4.88 -6.17 -6.40
N SER A 474 4.22 -6.46 -5.28
CA SER A 474 4.89 -6.94 -4.06
C SER A 474 5.53 -8.30 -4.28
N LEU A 475 4.85 -9.23 -4.98
CA LEU A 475 5.42 -10.53 -5.32
C LEU A 475 6.62 -10.39 -6.26
N LEU A 476 6.52 -9.57 -7.30
CA LEU A 476 7.61 -9.35 -8.26
C LEU A 476 8.84 -8.74 -7.58
N LYS A 477 8.65 -7.77 -6.66
CA LYS A 477 9.75 -7.18 -5.88
C LYS A 477 10.49 -8.24 -5.06
N GLU A 478 9.76 -9.10 -4.35
CA GLU A 478 10.33 -10.19 -3.56
C GLU A 478 10.98 -11.26 -4.46
N MET A 479 10.42 -11.52 -5.66
CA MET A 479 11.01 -12.45 -6.63
C MET A 479 12.36 -11.96 -7.17
N VAL A 480 12.50 -10.67 -7.51
CA VAL A 480 13.78 -10.10 -7.95
C VAL A 480 14.84 -10.30 -6.86
N SER A 481 14.51 -9.95 -5.61
CA SER A 481 15.44 -10.11 -4.49
C SER A 481 15.77 -11.57 -4.19
N LEU A 482 14.84 -12.50 -4.44
CA LEU A 482 15.02 -13.92 -4.16
C LEU A 482 15.89 -14.62 -5.20
N LEU A 483 15.70 -14.27 -6.47
CA LEU A 483 16.37 -14.92 -7.59
C LEU A 483 17.68 -14.23 -7.98
N GLU A 484 17.92 -13.00 -7.48
CA GLU A 484 19.10 -12.18 -7.78
C GLU A 484 19.34 -12.01 -9.30
N GLN A 485 18.28 -12.07 -10.10
CA GLN A 485 18.33 -11.96 -11.56
C GLN A 485 17.30 -10.96 -12.09
N ASP A 486 17.54 -10.48 -13.30
CA ASP A 486 16.57 -9.70 -14.06
C ASP A 486 15.31 -10.53 -14.35
N LEU A 487 14.15 -9.88 -14.35
CA LEU A 487 12.88 -10.54 -14.70
C LEU A 487 12.37 -10.04 -16.04
N GLU A 488 11.93 -10.97 -16.87
CA GLU A 488 11.21 -10.68 -18.10
C GLU A 488 9.71 -10.86 -17.86
N LEU A 489 8.95 -9.81 -18.09
CA LEU A 489 7.50 -9.78 -17.91
C LEU A 489 6.80 -9.60 -19.25
N THR A 490 5.86 -10.49 -19.55
CA THR A 490 4.96 -10.31 -20.68
C THR A 490 3.58 -9.85 -20.18
N GLN A 491 3.06 -8.77 -20.78
CA GLN A 491 1.72 -8.27 -20.46
C GLN A 491 0.63 -9.29 -20.77
N VAL A 492 -0.36 -9.40 -19.88
CA VAL A 492 -1.60 -10.16 -20.13
C VAL A 492 -2.77 -9.20 -20.27
N ARG A 493 -3.59 -9.42 -21.29
CA ARG A 493 -4.81 -8.66 -21.54
C ARG A 493 -6.00 -9.41 -20.98
N THR A 494 -6.83 -8.74 -20.19
CA THR A 494 -8.14 -9.21 -19.81
C THR A 494 -9.19 -8.49 -20.65
N THR A 495 -10.14 -9.23 -21.20
CA THR A 495 -11.24 -8.68 -22.01
C THR A 495 -12.58 -9.15 -21.47
N ASP A 496 -13.68 -8.50 -21.81
CA ASP A 496 -15.00 -9.13 -21.68
C ASP A 496 -15.27 -10.12 -22.84
N ARG A 497 -16.46 -10.73 -22.80
CA ARG A 497 -16.94 -11.65 -23.84
C ARG A 497 -17.08 -11.01 -25.22
N GLU A 498 -17.27 -9.69 -25.27
CA GLU A 498 -17.40 -8.92 -26.51
C GLU A 498 -16.02 -8.55 -27.09
N GLY A 499 -14.94 -8.87 -26.35
CA GLY A 499 -13.57 -8.56 -26.74
C GLY A 499 -13.11 -7.17 -26.33
N ASN A 500 -13.91 -6.40 -25.58
CA ASN A 500 -13.49 -5.10 -25.08
C ASN A 500 -12.45 -5.29 -23.98
N LEU A 501 -11.39 -4.50 -24.05
CA LEU A 501 -10.31 -4.54 -23.08
C LEU A 501 -10.77 -4.05 -21.70
N LYS A 502 -10.58 -4.88 -20.67
CA LYS A 502 -10.85 -4.55 -19.25
C LYS A 502 -9.58 -4.09 -18.56
N VAL A 503 -8.52 -4.91 -18.60
CA VAL A 503 -7.24 -4.63 -17.94
C VAL A 503 -6.09 -5.09 -18.82
N VAL A 504 -5.02 -4.32 -18.86
CA VAL A 504 -3.71 -4.80 -19.32
C VAL A 504 -2.76 -4.61 -18.16
N TYR A 505 -2.07 -5.68 -17.77
CA TYR A 505 -1.08 -5.61 -16.70
C TYR A 505 0.19 -6.36 -17.09
N PRO A 506 1.39 -5.82 -16.78
CA PRO A 506 1.64 -4.47 -16.25
C PRO A 506 1.50 -3.40 -17.34
N SER A 507 0.74 -2.33 -17.07
CA SER A 507 0.60 -1.18 -17.97
C SER A 507 1.74 -0.16 -17.78
N LYS A 508 1.70 0.95 -18.53
CA LYS A 508 2.72 2.03 -18.42
C LYS A 508 2.78 2.68 -17.04
N THR A 509 1.70 2.62 -16.27
CA THR A 509 1.60 3.23 -14.94
C THR A 509 1.83 2.25 -13.80
N ASP A 510 2.02 0.97 -14.09
CA ASP A 510 2.24 -0.09 -13.09
C ASP A 510 3.75 -0.37 -12.94
N LEU A 511 4.18 -1.05 -11.88
CA LEU A 511 5.59 -1.32 -11.56
C LEU A 511 6.42 -0.05 -11.31
N ASN A 512 5.91 0.87 -10.49
CA ASN A 512 6.66 2.06 -10.07
C ASN A 512 7.35 1.79 -8.74
N PHE A 513 8.52 1.13 -8.78
CA PHE A 513 9.35 0.94 -7.59
C PHE A 513 10.06 2.27 -7.27
N GLN A 514 9.68 2.93 -6.17
CA GLN A 514 10.34 4.17 -5.73
C GLN A 514 11.61 3.85 -4.95
N GLY A 515 12.73 4.51 -5.31
CA GLY A 515 13.98 4.51 -4.53
C GLY A 515 14.67 3.15 -4.34
N GLY A 516 14.53 2.23 -5.28
CA GLY A 516 15.04 0.86 -5.14
C GLY A 516 16.06 0.44 -6.20
N ASP A 517 16.79 -0.63 -5.88
CA ASP A 517 17.74 -1.38 -6.72
C ASP A 517 17.13 -1.94 -8.04
N ILE A 518 15.84 -1.67 -8.35
CA ILE A 518 15.11 -2.28 -9.47
C ILE A 518 14.72 -1.23 -10.52
N LYS A 519 15.30 -1.33 -11.72
CA LYS A 519 14.95 -0.53 -12.89
C LYS A 519 13.88 -1.23 -13.72
N VAL A 520 12.81 -0.53 -14.11
CA VAL A 520 11.79 -1.10 -15.01
C VAL A 520 11.97 -0.54 -16.42
N VAL A 521 12.32 -1.41 -17.36
CA VAL A 521 12.44 -1.11 -18.78
C VAL A 521 11.21 -1.65 -19.50
N ARG A 522 10.67 -0.90 -20.44
CA ARG A 522 9.50 -1.31 -21.23
C ARG A 522 9.89 -1.21 -22.70
N ASP A 523 9.56 -2.23 -23.48
CA ASP A 523 9.73 -2.22 -24.93
C ASP A 523 8.85 -1.17 -25.62
#